data_AF-A0A1J7C720-F1
#
_entry.id   AF-A0A1J7C720-F1
#
_cell.length_a   1.000
_cell.length_b   1.000
_cell.length_c   1.000
_cell.angle_alpha   90.00
_cell.angle_beta   90.00
_cell.angle_gamma   90.00
#
_symmetry.space_group_name_H-M   'P 1'
#
loop_
_entity.id
_entity.type
_entity.pdbx_description
1 polymer ?
#
loop_
_entity_poly.entity_id
_entity_poly.type
_entity_poly.pdbx_seq_one_letter_code
_entity_poly.pdbx_strand_id
1 'polypeptide(L)'
;MSDLMSIFGTPTMANAQYEKGKIKLEFSKNQIKKAGESIRKEGVTNDNVKLIQNYRAAHLYPLMIIKNLVWKHIQKIAPNAIIARRLKRLPTIIDKLTRDTLDGINKNTMCVTRMQDIGGCRVIVDNKEQLLRINSSLEQSRTLHITKLSRDYNINPKKTGYRGIHRIYQCYGKRKEHDWKGFTIELQLRARLQHLWATTVEVVDLCEGKTLKTNPYDADPRWIAFFREMSDFLADEDGFISLSNEQKTQKKQ
;
A
#
# COMPACT_ATOMS: atom_id res chain seq x y z
N MET A 1 -45.48 28.88 -17.44
CA MET A 1 -45.15 27.52 -16.98
C MET A 1 -44.11 26.94 -17.94
N SER A 2 -42.92 27.51 -17.89
CA SER A 2 -41.67 27.08 -18.52
C SER A 2 -40.58 27.94 -17.87
N ASP A 3 -39.37 27.41 -17.73
CA ASP A 3 -38.16 28.07 -17.22
C ASP A 3 -37.87 27.98 -15.72
N LEU A 4 -37.82 26.74 -15.22
CA LEU A 4 -37.07 26.36 -14.02
C LEU A 4 -36.13 25.16 -14.25
N MET A 5 -35.60 25.01 -15.47
CA MET A 5 -34.59 24.00 -15.80
C MET A 5 -33.39 24.61 -16.54
N SER A 6 -32.49 25.27 -15.81
CA SER A 6 -31.12 25.51 -16.32
C SER A 6 -30.03 25.74 -15.25
N ILE A 7 -30.28 25.47 -13.96
CA ILE A 7 -29.29 25.69 -12.87
C ILE A 7 -28.46 24.44 -12.56
N PHE A 8 -27.98 23.74 -13.59
CA PHE A 8 -26.90 22.76 -13.40
C PHE A 8 -25.83 23.02 -14.44
N GLY A 9 -24.89 23.90 -14.06
CA GLY A 9 -23.69 24.17 -14.83
C GLY A 9 -22.96 22.87 -15.19
N THR A 10 -22.43 22.82 -16.41
CA THR A 10 -21.65 21.69 -16.93
C THR A 10 -20.61 21.23 -15.90
N PRO A 11 -20.57 19.94 -15.52
CA PRO A 11 -19.62 19.46 -14.53
C PRO A 11 -18.19 19.71 -15.00
N THR A 12 -17.40 20.39 -14.17
CA THR A 12 -15.96 20.57 -14.41
C THR A 12 -15.29 19.21 -14.62
N MET A 13 -14.22 19.15 -15.43
CA MET A 13 -13.50 17.88 -15.69
C MET A 13 -13.08 17.15 -14.40
N ALA A 14 -12.79 17.89 -13.32
CA ALA A 14 -12.50 17.35 -12.00
C ALA A 14 -13.70 16.62 -11.36
N ASN A 15 -14.91 17.17 -11.48
CA ASN A 15 -16.15 16.54 -10.97
C ASN A 15 -16.52 15.29 -11.78
N ALA A 16 -16.36 15.34 -13.11
CA ALA A 16 -16.61 14.17 -13.96
C ALA A 16 -15.63 13.02 -13.67
N GLN A 17 -14.35 13.32 -13.42
CA GLN A 17 -13.35 12.32 -13.04
C GLN A 17 -13.61 11.74 -11.64
N TYR A 18 -14.08 12.56 -10.70
CA TYR A 18 -14.48 12.13 -9.36
C TYR A 18 -15.67 11.17 -9.40
N GLU A 19 -16.71 11.48 -10.16
CA GLU A 19 -17.89 10.62 -10.30
C GLU A 19 -17.56 9.32 -11.06
N LYS A 20 -16.76 9.39 -12.14
CA LYS A 20 -16.24 8.18 -12.83
C LYS A 20 -15.41 7.27 -11.92
N GLY A 21 -14.84 7.81 -10.84
CA GLY A 21 -14.07 7.07 -9.85
C GLY A 21 -14.90 6.24 -8.86
N LYS A 22 -16.21 6.49 -8.76
CA LYS A 22 -17.14 5.81 -7.83
C LYS A 22 -17.66 4.49 -8.38
N ILE A 23 -16.73 3.60 -8.71
CA ILE A 23 -17.08 2.24 -9.13
C ILE A 23 -17.67 1.50 -7.92
N LYS A 24 -18.93 1.06 -8.05
CA LYS A 24 -19.60 0.26 -7.03
C LYS A 24 -19.16 -1.19 -7.12
N LEU A 25 -19.16 -1.85 -5.97
CA LEU A 25 -18.97 -3.29 -5.91
C LEU A 25 -20.28 -3.97 -6.32
N GLU A 26 -20.30 -4.62 -7.47
CA GLU A 26 -21.49 -5.27 -8.04
C GLU A 26 -21.78 -6.63 -7.37
N PHE A 27 -20.73 -7.27 -6.85
CA PHE A 27 -20.80 -8.62 -6.30
C PHE A 27 -20.61 -8.62 -4.78
N SER A 28 -21.32 -9.48 -4.07
CA SER A 28 -21.14 -9.63 -2.62
C SER A 28 -19.70 -10.03 -2.27
N LYS A 29 -19.23 -9.62 -1.07
CA LYS A 29 -17.91 -10.04 -0.57
C LYS A 29 -17.74 -11.57 -0.52
N ASN A 30 -18.84 -12.31 -0.35
CA ASN A 30 -18.82 -13.77 -0.37
C ASN A 30 -18.58 -14.33 -1.79
N GLN A 31 -19.20 -13.75 -2.83
CA GLN A 31 -18.90 -14.12 -4.23
C GLN A 31 -17.44 -13.83 -4.57
N ILE A 32 -16.93 -12.66 -4.18
CA ILE A 32 -15.51 -12.30 -4.39
C ILE A 32 -14.57 -13.27 -3.67
N LYS A 33 -14.89 -13.65 -2.42
CA LYS A 33 -14.14 -14.65 -1.66
C LYS A 33 -14.11 -15.99 -2.40
N LYS A 34 -15.26 -16.50 -2.83
CA LYS A 34 -15.39 -17.76 -3.57
C LYS A 34 -14.61 -17.74 -4.89
N ALA A 35 -14.67 -16.65 -5.64
CA ALA A 35 -13.90 -16.50 -6.88
C ALA A 35 -12.39 -16.60 -6.63
N GLY A 36 -11.88 -15.95 -5.57
CA GLY A 36 -10.47 -16.06 -5.20
C GLY A 36 -10.07 -17.46 -4.70
N GLU A 37 -10.99 -18.20 -4.07
CA GLU A 37 -10.78 -19.59 -3.66
C GLU A 37 -10.78 -20.56 -4.86
N SER A 38 -11.69 -20.36 -5.83
CA SER A 38 -11.73 -21.13 -7.08
C SER A 38 -10.46 -20.89 -7.91
N ILE A 39 -10.02 -19.63 -8.08
CA ILE A 39 -8.71 -19.32 -8.73
C ILE A 39 -7.56 -20.11 -8.12
N ARG A 40 -7.54 -20.21 -6.79
CA ARG A 40 -6.45 -20.88 -6.05
C ARG A 40 -6.50 -22.41 -6.17
N LYS A 41 -7.69 -23.01 -6.26
CA LYS A 41 -7.87 -24.47 -6.22
C LYS A 41 -8.02 -25.11 -7.60
N GLU A 42 -8.73 -24.43 -8.49
CA GLU A 42 -9.22 -24.95 -9.77
C GLU A 42 -8.57 -24.26 -10.97
N GLY A 43 -7.90 -23.12 -10.74
CA GLY A 43 -7.22 -22.35 -11.78
C GLY A 43 -7.99 -21.10 -12.23
N VAL A 44 -7.35 -20.32 -13.11
CA VAL A 44 -7.83 -19.00 -13.54
C VAL A 44 -8.89 -19.14 -14.63
N THR A 45 -10.08 -18.58 -14.39
CA THR A 45 -11.17 -18.49 -15.38
C THR A 45 -11.57 -17.03 -15.62
N ASN A 46 -12.11 -16.72 -16.80
CA ASN A 46 -12.54 -15.37 -17.14
C ASN A 46 -13.61 -14.83 -16.18
N ASP A 47 -14.52 -15.69 -15.72
CA ASP A 47 -15.57 -15.30 -14.78
C ASP A 47 -15.01 -14.91 -13.42
N ASN A 48 -14.13 -15.74 -12.86
CA ASN A 48 -13.48 -15.41 -11.59
C ASN A 48 -12.65 -14.13 -11.72
N VAL A 49 -11.92 -13.97 -12.83
CA VAL A 49 -11.13 -12.76 -13.10
C VAL A 49 -12.02 -11.51 -13.16
N LYS A 50 -13.20 -11.58 -13.78
CA LYS A 50 -14.16 -10.47 -13.84
C LYS A 50 -14.60 -10.03 -12.44
N LEU A 51 -14.90 -10.97 -11.55
CA LEU A 51 -15.26 -10.68 -10.16
C LEU A 51 -14.12 -9.97 -9.42
N ILE A 52 -12.89 -10.50 -9.52
CA ILE A 52 -11.71 -9.90 -8.89
C ILE A 52 -11.42 -8.50 -9.47
N GLN A 53 -11.61 -8.31 -10.77
CA GLN A 53 -11.42 -7.02 -11.43
C GLN A 53 -12.44 -5.97 -10.97
N ASN A 54 -13.74 -6.31 -10.83
CA ASN A 54 -14.73 -5.38 -10.27
C ASN A 54 -14.38 -5.03 -8.80
N TYR A 55 -14.01 -6.03 -7.99
CA TYR A 55 -13.59 -5.78 -6.61
C TYR A 55 -12.36 -4.86 -6.53
N ARG A 56 -11.35 -5.10 -7.37
CA ARG A 56 -10.17 -4.23 -7.50
C ARG A 56 -10.56 -2.82 -7.93
N ALA A 57 -11.43 -2.68 -8.93
CA ALA A 57 -11.87 -1.38 -9.44
C ALA A 57 -12.66 -0.57 -8.40
N ALA A 58 -13.49 -1.25 -7.59
CA ALA A 58 -14.26 -0.63 -6.50
C ALA A 58 -13.37 -0.02 -5.39
N HIS A 59 -12.08 -0.35 -5.33
CA HIS A 59 -11.12 0.30 -4.41
C HIS A 59 -10.69 1.70 -4.88
N LEU A 60 -11.02 2.12 -6.10
CA LEU A 60 -10.59 3.42 -6.64
C LEU A 60 -11.10 4.60 -5.81
N TYR A 61 -12.39 4.60 -5.48
CA TYR A 61 -12.99 5.65 -4.66
C TYR A 61 -12.45 5.67 -3.22
N PRO A 62 -12.41 4.54 -2.47
CA PRO A 62 -11.74 4.46 -1.17
C PRO A 62 -10.31 4.99 -1.18
N LEU A 63 -9.53 4.63 -2.21
CA LEU A 63 -8.14 5.08 -2.36
C LEU A 63 -8.07 6.62 -2.50
N MET A 64 -8.96 7.21 -3.30
CA MET A 64 -9.03 8.66 -3.45
C MET A 64 -9.39 9.37 -2.14
N ILE A 65 -10.36 8.85 -1.40
CA ILE A 65 -10.78 9.43 -0.12
C ILE A 65 -9.66 9.39 0.92
N ILE A 66 -8.98 8.25 1.06
CA ILE A 66 -7.84 8.12 1.98
C ILE A 66 -6.68 9.01 1.52
N LYS A 67 -6.38 9.09 0.22
CA LYS A 67 -5.37 10.02 -0.31
C LYS A 67 -5.70 11.47 0.03
N ASN A 68 -6.96 11.88 -0.07
CA ASN A 68 -7.39 13.25 0.22
C ASN A 68 -7.32 13.56 1.73
N LEU A 69 -7.68 12.60 2.58
CA LEU A 69 -7.45 12.70 4.02
C LEU A 69 -5.96 12.95 4.30
N VAL A 70 -5.10 12.09 3.78
CA VAL A 70 -3.63 12.14 4.00
C VAL A 70 -3.04 13.43 3.46
N TRP A 71 -3.46 13.88 2.28
CA TRP A 71 -3.01 15.14 1.69
C TRP A 71 -3.28 16.36 2.58
N LYS A 72 -4.45 16.43 3.24
CA LYS A 72 -4.76 17.55 4.16
C LYS A 72 -3.79 17.65 5.34
N HIS A 73 -3.28 16.52 5.82
CA HIS A 73 -2.26 16.50 6.89
C HIS A 73 -0.89 16.90 6.35
N ILE A 74 -0.53 16.38 5.18
CA ILE A 74 0.74 16.65 4.52
C ILE A 74 0.92 18.13 4.19
N GLN A 75 -0.10 18.80 3.66
CA GLN A 75 -0.01 20.22 3.28
C GLN A 75 0.39 21.14 4.43
N LYS A 76 0.14 20.74 5.68
CA LYS A 76 0.50 21.51 6.88
C LYS A 76 1.92 21.24 7.39
N ILE A 77 2.55 20.14 6.98
CA ILE A 77 3.78 19.62 7.59
C ILE A 77 4.91 19.49 6.56
N ALA A 78 4.59 18.96 5.38
CA ALA A 78 5.54 18.68 4.31
C ALA A 78 4.86 18.97 2.95
N PRO A 79 4.65 20.26 2.58
CA PRO A 79 3.96 20.63 1.35
C PRO A 79 4.63 20.08 0.08
N ASN A 80 5.95 19.84 0.13
CA ASN A 80 6.74 19.30 -0.97
C ASN A 80 6.72 17.75 -1.05
N ALA A 81 6.03 17.08 -0.14
CA ALA A 81 5.99 15.62 -0.13
C ALA A 81 5.32 15.04 -1.39
N ILE A 82 5.90 13.96 -1.90
CA ILE A 82 5.37 13.25 -3.06
C ILE A 82 4.33 12.25 -2.60
N ILE A 83 3.13 12.32 -3.16
CA ILE A 83 2.05 11.37 -2.90
C ILE A 83 1.76 10.56 -4.17
N ALA A 84 2.06 9.27 -4.13
CA ALA A 84 1.70 8.34 -5.18
C ALA A 84 0.53 7.46 -4.74
N ARG A 85 -0.40 7.17 -5.65
CA ARG A 85 -1.50 6.23 -5.40
C ARG A 85 -1.55 5.18 -6.50
N ARG A 86 -1.85 3.95 -6.14
CA ARG A 86 -2.05 2.88 -7.11
C ARG A 86 -3.05 1.84 -6.63
N LEU A 87 -3.77 1.27 -7.59
CA LEU A 87 -4.40 -0.03 -7.40
C LEU A 87 -3.36 -1.11 -7.71
N LYS A 88 -3.33 -2.17 -6.90
CA LYS A 88 -2.53 -3.35 -7.15
C LYS A 88 -2.86 -3.90 -8.53
N ARG A 89 -1.88 -4.27 -9.34
CA ARG A 89 -2.12 -4.80 -10.68
C ARG A 89 -2.86 -6.14 -10.59
N LEU A 90 -3.80 -6.39 -11.50
CA LEU A 90 -4.59 -7.63 -11.52
C LEU A 90 -3.69 -8.88 -11.59
N PRO A 91 -2.66 -8.95 -12.48
CA PRO A 91 -1.72 -10.07 -12.48
C PRO A 91 -1.07 -10.31 -11.11
N THR A 92 -0.71 -9.25 -10.37
CA THR A 92 -0.14 -9.39 -9.03
C THR A 92 -1.15 -9.88 -7.98
N ILE A 93 -2.45 -9.62 -8.17
CA ILE A 93 -3.50 -10.19 -7.30
C ILE A 93 -3.64 -11.68 -7.59
N ILE A 94 -3.71 -12.06 -8.88
CA ILE A 94 -3.80 -13.45 -9.32
C ILE A 94 -2.57 -14.25 -8.88
N ASP A 95 -1.38 -13.71 -9.08
CA ASP A 95 -0.11 -14.28 -8.60
C ASP A 95 -0.18 -14.56 -7.10
N LYS A 96 -0.54 -13.59 -6.25
CA LYS A 96 -0.70 -13.82 -4.81
C LYS A 96 -1.71 -14.93 -4.45
N LEU A 97 -2.73 -15.14 -5.27
CA LEU A 97 -3.74 -16.17 -5.04
C LEU A 97 -3.26 -17.56 -5.45
N THR A 98 -2.33 -17.65 -6.41
CA THR A 98 -1.97 -18.91 -7.10
C THR A 98 -0.58 -19.41 -6.75
N ARG A 99 0.38 -18.51 -6.50
CA ARG A 99 1.75 -18.89 -6.17
C ARG A 99 1.85 -19.64 -4.85
N ASP A 100 2.93 -20.40 -4.70
CA ASP A 100 3.27 -21.03 -3.42
C ASP A 100 3.51 -20.00 -2.32
N THR A 101 3.36 -20.44 -1.07
CA THR A 101 3.59 -19.54 0.06
C THR A 101 5.01 -19.03 0.03
N LEU A 102 5.16 -17.83 0.59
CA LEU A 102 6.50 -17.29 0.75
C LEU A 102 7.37 -18.15 1.63
N ASP A 103 6.84 -19.03 2.48
CA ASP A 103 7.61 -19.85 3.41
C ASP A 103 8.07 -21.21 2.87
N GLY A 104 7.62 -21.61 1.68
CA GLY A 104 7.93 -22.91 1.08
C GLY A 104 7.42 -24.13 1.85
N ILE A 105 6.67 -23.92 2.96
CA ILE A 105 6.25 -24.99 3.88
C ILE A 105 4.74 -25.14 3.86
N ASN A 106 4.01 -24.03 3.94
CA ASN A 106 2.56 -24.04 4.11
C ASN A 106 1.82 -23.99 2.77
N LYS A 107 0.58 -24.47 2.74
CA LYS A 107 -0.28 -24.25 1.56
C LYS A 107 -0.75 -22.80 1.51
N ASN A 108 -0.87 -22.25 0.30
CA ASN A 108 -1.38 -20.89 0.13
C ASN A 108 -2.84 -20.79 0.59
N THR A 109 -3.10 -19.91 1.56
CA THR A 109 -4.44 -19.60 2.10
C THR A 109 -4.90 -18.18 1.80
N MET A 110 -4.26 -17.52 0.82
CA MET A 110 -4.60 -16.14 0.46
C MET A 110 -6.04 -15.98 0.01
N CYS A 111 -6.68 -14.98 0.61
CA CYS A 111 -8.05 -14.60 0.31
C CYS A 111 -8.04 -13.15 -0.14
N VAL A 112 -8.58 -12.90 -1.34
CA VAL A 112 -8.58 -11.57 -1.96
C VAL A 112 -9.25 -10.53 -1.05
N THR A 113 -10.34 -10.86 -0.35
CA THR A 113 -11.06 -9.93 0.53
C THR A 113 -10.32 -9.63 1.83
N ARG A 114 -9.25 -10.38 2.13
CA ARG A 114 -8.32 -10.12 3.24
C ARG A 114 -7.08 -9.33 2.81
N MET A 115 -6.86 -9.12 1.50
CA MET A 115 -5.72 -8.35 1.01
C MET A 115 -5.88 -6.87 1.35
N GLN A 116 -4.98 -6.36 2.18
CA GLN A 116 -5.02 -4.97 2.66
C GLN A 116 -4.43 -3.97 1.65
N ASP A 117 -3.63 -4.46 0.70
CA ASP A 117 -2.85 -3.69 -0.26
C ASP A 117 -3.44 -3.66 -1.67
N ILE A 118 -4.76 -3.84 -1.83
CA ILE A 118 -5.44 -3.69 -3.13
C ILE A 118 -5.42 -2.23 -3.58
N GLY A 119 -5.73 -1.30 -2.68
CA GLY A 119 -5.49 0.13 -2.87
C GLY A 119 -4.34 0.57 -1.98
N GLY A 120 -3.35 1.25 -2.57
CA GLY A 120 -2.15 1.71 -1.86
C GLY A 120 -1.87 3.18 -2.12
N CYS A 121 -1.59 3.92 -1.05
CA CYS A 121 -1.09 5.29 -1.07
C CYS A 121 0.34 5.29 -0.50
N ARG A 122 1.27 5.93 -1.18
CA ARG A 122 2.64 6.12 -0.71
C ARG A 122 2.91 7.61 -0.57
N VAL A 123 3.50 7.99 0.55
CA VAL A 123 3.93 9.35 0.82
C VAL A 123 5.44 9.30 1.04
N ILE A 124 6.15 10.13 0.29
CA ILE A 124 7.59 10.29 0.40
C ILE A 124 7.84 11.72 0.89
N VAL A 125 8.46 11.83 2.06
CA VAL A 125 8.78 13.10 2.72
C VAL A 125 10.29 13.28 2.79
N ASP A 126 10.76 14.49 3.05
CA ASP A 126 12.18 14.79 2.93
C ASP A 126 13.02 14.13 4.03
N ASN A 127 12.49 14.06 5.26
CA ASN A 127 13.28 13.62 6.41
C ASN A 127 12.44 12.91 7.51
N LYS A 128 13.16 12.37 8.50
CA LYS A 128 12.59 11.70 9.68
C LYS A 128 11.56 12.54 10.43
N GLU A 129 11.85 13.82 10.67
CA GLU A 129 10.96 14.68 11.47
C GLU A 129 9.59 14.83 10.80
N GLN A 130 9.56 15.16 9.50
CA GLN A 130 8.32 15.26 8.74
C GLN A 130 7.53 13.94 8.76
N LEU A 131 8.23 12.80 8.62
CA LEU A 131 7.61 11.48 8.63
C LEU A 131 6.89 11.20 9.97
N LEU A 132 7.58 11.45 11.08
CA LEU A 132 7.02 11.22 12.42
C LEU A 132 5.89 12.21 12.74
N ARG A 133 6.03 13.47 12.35
CA ARG A 133 4.98 14.50 12.52
C ARG A 133 3.72 14.17 11.73
N ILE A 134 3.85 13.73 10.47
CA ILE A 134 2.70 13.29 9.67
C ILE A 134 2.05 12.06 10.29
N ASN A 135 2.83 11.08 10.73
CA ASN A 135 2.29 9.88 11.38
C ASN A 135 1.49 10.24 12.65
N SER A 136 2.04 11.12 13.50
CA SER A 136 1.36 11.59 14.71
C SER A 136 0.08 12.38 14.39
N SER A 137 0.15 13.29 13.41
CA SER A 137 -1.01 14.06 12.96
C SER A 137 -2.14 13.18 12.41
N LEU A 138 -1.79 12.11 11.69
CA LEU A 138 -2.75 11.12 11.19
C LEU A 138 -3.37 10.27 12.31
N GLU A 139 -2.62 9.97 13.36
CA GLU A 139 -3.12 9.24 14.53
C GLU A 139 -4.17 10.04 15.30
N GLN A 140 -3.95 11.35 15.41
CA GLN A 140 -4.85 12.29 16.10
C GLN A 140 -6.03 12.74 15.22
N SER A 141 -6.11 12.27 13.96
CA SER A 141 -7.08 12.74 12.99
C SER A 141 -8.51 12.35 13.37
N ARG A 142 -9.40 13.35 13.48
CA ARG A 142 -10.84 13.13 13.63
C ARG A 142 -11.48 12.78 12.29
N THR A 143 -11.30 11.53 11.87
CA THR A 143 -11.81 11.01 10.61
C THR A 143 -12.90 9.94 10.81
N LEU A 144 -13.72 9.71 9.76
CA LEU A 144 -14.73 8.65 9.71
C LEU A 144 -14.15 7.27 9.37
N HIS A 145 -12.88 7.22 8.97
CA HIS A 145 -12.13 6.00 8.68
C HIS A 145 -11.45 5.48 9.95
N ILE A 146 -11.18 4.17 10.04
CA ILE A 146 -10.53 3.55 11.19
C ILE A 146 -9.12 3.12 10.78
N THR A 147 -8.11 3.40 11.61
CA THR A 147 -6.78 2.77 11.46
C THR A 147 -6.89 1.34 12.00
N LYS A 148 -6.97 0.35 11.12
CA LYS A 148 -7.09 -1.08 11.50
C LYS A 148 -5.78 -1.65 12.02
N LEU A 149 -4.66 -1.17 11.47
CA LEU A 149 -3.31 -1.62 11.81
C LEU A 149 -2.33 -0.48 11.52
N SER A 150 -1.35 -0.29 12.40
CA SER A 150 -0.20 0.58 12.18
C SER A 150 1.06 -0.17 12.56
N ARG A 151 2.07 -0.18 11.69
CA ARG A 151 3.37 -0.82 11.93
C ARG A 151 4.48 0.15 11.58
N ASP A 152 5.35 0.40 12.56
CA ASP A 152 6.54 1.22 12.38
C ASP A 152 7.77 0.33 12.19
N TYR A 153 8.22 0.19 10.93
CA TYR A 153 9.41 -0.56 10.58
C TYR A 153 10.70 0.25 10.75
N ASN A 154 10.63 1.48 11.25
CA ASN A 154 11.83 2.21 11.67
C ASN A 154 12.33 1.69 13.03
N ILE A 155 11.39 1.32 13.91
CA ILE A 155 11.67 0.72 15.22
C ILE A 155 12.02 -0.76 15.08
N ASN A 156 11.18 -1.51 14.35
CA ASN A 156 11.36 -2.94 14.14
C ASN A 156 11.47 -3.25 12.63
N PRO A 157 12.65 -3.05 12.00
CA PRO A 157 12.83 -3.29 10.58
C PRO A 157 12.54 -4.75 10.20
N LYS A 158 12.15 -4.99 8.94
CA LYS A 158 12.03 -6.37 8.46
C LYS A 158 13.42 -7.01 8.36
N LYS A 159 13.48 -8.34 8.38
CA LYS A 159 14.71 -9.12 8.14
C LYS A 159 15.45 -8.69 6.85
N THR A 160 14.72 -8.25 5.84
CA THR A 160 15.28 -7.76 4.57
C THR A 160 15.94 -6.39 4.67
N GLY A 161 15.86 -5.69 5.80
CA GLY A 161 16.26 -4.29 5.94
C GLY A 161 15.14 -3.28 5.63
N TYR A 162 13.92 -3.70 5.33
CA TYR A 162 12.85 -2.75 5.02
C TYR A 162 12.50 -1.84 6.21
N ARG A 163 12.44 -0.52 5.97
CA ARG A 163 12.05 0.55 6.92
C ARG A 163 10.91 1.43 6.37
N GLY A 164 10.27 2.20 7.26
CA GLY A 164 9.11 3.07 6.98
C GLY A 164 7.86 2.67 7.77
N ILE A 165 6.79 3.47 7.68
CA ILE A 165 5.56 3.25 8.46
C ILE A 165 4.43 2.77 7.55
N HIS A 166 3.77 1.66 7.92
CA HIS A 166 2.60 1.13 7.22
C HIS A 166 1.34 1.32 8.07
N ARG A 167 0.33 1.96 7.50
CA ARG A 167 -0.98 2.17 8.14
C ARG A 167 -2.07 1.58 7.25
N ILE A 168 -2.94 0.76 7.80
CA ILE A 168 -4.09 0.19 7.08
C ILE A 168 -5.34 0.92 7.51
N TYR A 169 -5.91 1.71 6.61
CA TYR A 169 -7.19 2.38 6.83
C TYR A 169 -8.33 1.48 6.40
N GLN A 170 -9.34 1.36 7.25
CA GLN A 170 -10.64 0.82 6.91
C GLN A 170 -11.62 1.97 6.66
N CYS A 171 -12.22 1.99 5.47
CA CYS A 171 -13.06 3.09 5.05
C CYS A 171 -14.43 3.05 5.73
N TYR A 172 -14.89 4.22 6.20
CA TYR A 172 -16.21 4.42 6.81
C TYR A 172 -16.52 3.49 7.99
N GLY A 173 -15.50 3.02 8.69
CA GLY A 173 -15.67 2.08 9.81
C GLY A 173 -16.52 2.64 10.96
N LYS A 174 -16.60 3.97 11.11
CA LYS A 174 -17.43 4.65 12.12
C LYS A 174 -18.88 4.89 11.69
N ARG A 175 -19.24 4.62 10.43
CA ARG A 175 -20.62 4.76 9.93
C ARG A 175 -21.38 3.45 10.11
N LYS A 176 -22.70 3.50 10.33
CA LYS A 176 -23.55 2.30 10.31
C LYS A 176 -23.57 1.68 8.91
N GLU A 177 -23.86 2.49 7.90
CA GLU A 177 -23.98 2.07 6.50
C GLU A 177 -23.23 3.03 5.57
N HIS A 178 -22.63 2.45 4.52
CA HIS A 178 -22.00 3.16 3.41
C HIS A 178 -21.60 2.13 2.33
N ASP A 179 -21.76 2.45 1.03
CA ASP A 179 -21.43 1.55 -0.09
C ASP A 179 -19.98 1.01 -0.04
N TRP A 180 -19.04 1.84 0.43
CA TRP A 180 -17.62 1.49 0.57
C TRP A 180 -17.19 1.14 2.01
N LYS A 181 -18.13 0.82 2.90
CA LYS A 181 -17.79 0.44 4.28
C LYS A 181 -16.93 -0.83 4.30
N GLY A 182 -15.82 -0.76 5.04
CA GLY A 182 -14.94 -1.90 5.26
C GLY A 182 -13.91 -2.16 4.16
N PHE A 183 -13.87 -1.37 3.09
CA PHE A 183 -12.75 -1.38 2.14
C PHE A 183 -11.47 -0.94 2.85
N THR A 184 -10.35 -1.57 2.52
CA THR A 184 -9.05 -1.26 3.14
C THR A 184 -8.10 -0.60 2.15
N ILE A 185 -7.37 0.41 2.63
CA ILE A 185 -6.32 1.10 1.89
C ILE A 185 -5.05 1.10 2.73
N GLU A 186 -3.96 0.62 2.15
CA GLU A 186 -2.63 0.72 2.75
C GLU A 186 -2.03 2.10 2.48
N LEU A 187 -1.56 2.75 3.53
CA LEU A 187 -0.74 3.96 3.47
C LEU A 187 0.69 3.60 3.89
N GLN A 188 1.66 3.91 3.03
CA GLN A 188 3.09 3.77 3.29
C GLN A 188 3.70 5.17 3.44
N LEU A 189 4.22 5.49 4.63
CA LEU A 189 5.00 6.71 4.87
C LEU A 189 6.49 6.37 4.81
N ARG A 190 7.26 7.11 4.03
CA ARG A 190 8.70 6.91 3.87
C ARG A 190 9.46 8.23 3.80
N ALA A 191 10.64 8.27 4.41
CA ALA A 191 11.63 9.31 4.12
C ALA A 191 12.29 9.04 2.76
N ARG A 192 13.04 10.01 2.23
CA ARG A 192 13.70 9.90 0.92
C ARG A 192 14.63 8.69 0.83
N LEU A 193 15.53 8.49 1.80
CA LEU A 193 16.48 7.37 1.73
C LEU A 193 15.78 6.01 1.90
N GLN A 194 14.71 5.94 2.69
CA GLN A 194 13.87 4.75 2.77
C GLN A 194 13.20 4.41 1.44
N HIS A 195 12.77 5.44 0.69
CA HIS A 195 12.22 5.24 -0.65
C HIS A 195 13.30 4.82 -1.65
N LEU A 196 14.48 5.45 -1.61
CA LEU A 196 15.65 5.10 -2.43
C LEU A 196 16.02 3.63 -2.23
N TRP A 197 16.19 3.21 -0.97
CA TRP A 197 16.45 1.82 -0.61
C TRP A 197 15.40 0.88 -1.23
N ALA A 198 14.11 1.17 -1.00
CA ALA A 198 13.05 0.28 -1.46
C ALA A 198 12.96 0.18 -2.98
N THR A 199 13.35 1.24 -3.70
CA THR A 199 13.42 1.29 -5.17
C THR A 199 14.64 0.54 -5.68
N THR A 200 15.78 0.65 -5.00
CA THR A 200 17.00 -0.11 -5.31
C THR A 200 16.72 -1.62 -5.23
N VAL A 201 15.98 -2.08 -4.21
CA VAL A 201 15.54 -3.48 -4.15
C VAL A 201 14.63 -3.85 -5.33
N GLU A 202 13.73 -2.96 -5.79
CA GLU A 202 12.89 -3.23 -6.97
C GLU A 202 13.72 -3.36 -8.25
N VAL A 203 14.77 -2.54 -8.41
CA VAL A 203 15.64 -2.59 -9.58
C VAL A 203 16.47 -3.87 -9.59
N VAL A 204 17.05 -4.26 -8.45
CA VAL A 204 17.83 -5.51 -8.35
C VAL A 204 16.93 -6.73 -8.53
N ASP A 205 15.73 -6.75 -7.94
CA ASP A 205 14.72 -7.81 -8.19
C ASP A 205 14.46 -8.02 -9.69
N LEU A 206 14.40 -6.92 -10.45
CA LEU A 206 14.17 -6.97 -11.90
C LEU A 206 15.41 -7.46 -12.66
N CYS A 207 16.61 -7.03 -12.27
CA CYS A 207 17.86 -7.40 -12.94
C CYS A 207 18.22 -8.88 -12.73
N GLU A 208 18.02 -9.40 -11.51
CA GLU A 208 18.38 -10.77 -11.15
C GLU A 208 17.43 -11.81 -11.73
N GLY A 209 16.27 -11.39 -12.27
CA GLY A 209 15.20 -12.31 -12.68
C GLY A 209 14.62 -13.16 -11.54
N LYS A 210 15.12 -12.96 -10.31
CA LYS A 210 14.71 -13.62 -9.07
C LYS A 210 13.96 -12.61 -8.24
N THR A 211 12.76 -12.98 -7.81
CA THR A 211 11.94 -12.07 -7.02
C THR A 211 12.42 -12.03 -5.56
N LEU A 212 13.43 -11.24 -5.20
CA LEU A 212 13.91 -11.18 -3.80
C LEU A 212 12.76 -10.75 -2.84
N LYS A 213 11.78 -9.98 -3.34
CA LYS A 213 10.56 -9.63 -2.59
C LYS A 213 9.47 -10.70 -2.51
N THR A 214 9.33 -11.58 -3.50
CA THR A 214 8.22 -12.55 -3.56
C THR A 214 8.64 -14.01 -3.53
N ASN A 215 9.95 -14.28 -3.42
CA ASN A 215 10.49 -15.59 -3.08
C ASN A 215 11.84 -15.42 -2.34
N PRO A 216 11.81 -15.02 -1.07
CA PRO A 216 13.03 -14.77 -0.30
C PRO A 216 13.81 -16.05 0.04
N TYR A 217 13.27 -17.24 -0.22
CA TYR A 217 13.93 -18.53 0.04
C TYR A 217 14.87 -18.90 -1.11
N ASP A 218 14.48 -18.59 -2.35
CA ASP A 218 15.35 -18.76 -3.54
C ASP A 218 16.22 -17.53 -3.83
N ALA A 219 16.06 -16.47 -3.04
CA ALA A 219 16.88 -15.27 -3.11
C ALA A 219 18.30 -15.58 -2.61
N ASP A 220 19.30 -15.05 -3.31
CA ASP A 220 20.68 -15.16 -2.85
C ASP A 220 20.82 -14.48 -1.47
N PRO A 221 21.25 -15.19 -0.42
CA PRO A 221 21.42 -14.62 0.91
C PRO A 221 22.33 -13.39 0.95
N ARG A 222 23.28 -13.28 -0.01
CA ARG A 222 24.16 -12.13 -0.15
C ARG A 222 23.40 -10.85 -0.45
N TRP A 223 22.34 -10.91 -1.26
CA TRP A 223 21.47 -9.75 -1.50
C TRP A 223 20.73 -9.31 -0.24
N ILE A 224 20.22 -10.27 0.53
CA ILE A 224 19.52 -9.96 1.79
C ILE A 224 20.48 -9.29 2.78
N ALA A 225 21.70 -9.82 2.90
CA ALA A 225 22.74 -9.23 3.74
C ALA A 225 23.07 -7.80 3.26
N PHE A 226 23.40 -7.63 1.99
CA PHE A 226 23.72 -6.33 1.38
C PHE A 226 22.63 -5.29 1.65
N PHE A 227 21.37 -5.63 1.38
CA PHE A 227 20.26 -4.69 1.57
C PHE A 227 19.98 -4.37 3.03
N ARG A 228 20.22 -5.32 3.94
CA ARG A 228 20.17 -5.05 5.38
C ARG A 228 21.26 -4.05 5.78
N GLU A 229 22.49 -4.23 5.34
CA GLU A 229 23.60 -3.31 5.65
C GLU A 229 23.35 -1.92 5.05
N MET A 230 22.97 -1.86 3.78
CA MET A 230 22.57 -0.61 3.11
C MET A 230 21.46 0.11 3.88
N SER A 231 20.47 -0.62 4.40
CA SER A 231 19.38 -0.03 5.19
C SER A 231 19.88 0.62 6.48
N ASP A 232 20.83 -0.03 7.16
CA ASP A 232 21.38 0.51 8.41
C ASP A 232 22.21 1.77 8.15
N PHE A 233 23.05 1.79 7.11
CA PHE A 233 23.78 3.01 6.74
C PHE A 233 22.84 4.17 6.40
N LEU A 234 21.80 3.92 5.60
CA LEU A 234 20.83 4.96 5.25
C LEU A 234 19.99 5.40 6.45
N ALA A 235 19.70 4.50 7.39
CA ALA A 235 18.98 4.82 8.61
C ALA A 235 19.81 5.65 9.58
N ASP A 236 21.13 5.41 9.65
CA ASP A 236 22.07 6.25 10.39
C ASP A 236 22.14 7.66 9.78
N GLU A 237 22.24 7.74 8.45
CA GLU A 237 22.26 9.00 7.70
C GLU A 237 20.96 9.82 7.87
N ASP A 238 19.79 9.19 7.78
CA ASP A 238 18.48 9.83 8.03
C ASP A 238 18.23 10.10 9.54
N GLY A 239 19.15 9.71 10.43
CA GLY A 239 19.06 9.90 11.88
C GLY A 239 17.99 9.03 12.56
N PHE A 240 17.53 7.94 11.94
CA PHE A 240 16.63 6.96 12.55
C PHE A 240 17.35 6.06 13.56
N ILE A 241 18.62 5.78 13.33
CA ILE A 241 19.51 5.05 14.26
C ILE A 241 20.83 5.80 14.42
N SER A 242 21.70 5.31 15.29
CA SER A 242 23.09 5.76 15.39
C SER A 242 24.01 4.55 15.37
N LEU A 243 24.94 4.52 14.40
CA LEU A 243 25.96 3.48 14.27
C LEU A 243 27.32 4.03 14.74
N SER A 244 28.02 3.25 15.58
CA SER A 244 29.40 3.55 15.97
C SER A 244 30.38 3.37 14.81
N ASN A 245 31.57 3.98 14.90
CA ASN A 245 32.62 3.81 13.89
C ASN A 245 33.04 2.34 13.73
N GLU A 246 33.07 1.58 14.83
CA GLU A 246 33.34 0.14 14.82
C GLU A 246 32.27 -0.62 14.05
N GLN A 247 30.99 -0.35 14.31
CA GLN A 247 29.87 -0.96 13.59
C GLN A 247 29.92 -0.63 12.09
N LYS A 248 30.23 0.62 11.73
CA LYS A 248 30.41 1.04 10.33
C LYS A 248 31.57 0.30 9.66
N THR A 249 32.65 0.04 10.39
CA THR A 249 33.82 -0.67 9.87
C THR A 249 33.54 -2.15 9.65
N GLN A 250 32.85 -2.81 10.60
CA GLN A 250 32.45 -4.22 10.49
C GLN A 250 31.50 -4.46 9.32
N LYS A 251 30.56 -3.54 9.06
CA LYS A 251 29.58 -3.66 7.96
C LYS A 251 30.15 -3.40 6.55
N LYS A 252 31.40 -2.90 6.45
CA LYS A 252 32.09 -2.66 5.17
C LYS A 252 32.89 -3.86 4.65
N GLN A 253 33.15 -4.85 5.52
CA GLN A 253 33.86 -6.09 5.21
C GLN A 253 32.88 -7.11 4.65
#